data_AF-A0A419N1T8-F1
#
_entry.id   AF-A0A419N1T8-F1
#
_cell.length_a   1.000
_cell.length_b   1.000
_cell.length_c   1.000
_cell.angle_alpha   90.00
_cell.angle_beta   90.00
_cell.angle_gamma   90.00
#
_symmetry.space_group_name_H-M   'P 1'
#
loop_
_entity.id
_entity.type
_entity.pdbx_description
1 polymer ?
#
loop_
_entity_poly.entity_id
_entity_poly.type
_entity_poly.pdbx_seq_one_letter_code
_entity_poly.pdbx_strand_id
1 'polypeptide(L)' 'MGKVVKFVKPVAPKGSDPWCSPIIREDGSTVSGGAAREMRLKAVGGVQELLRTTLENATRLASKKTG' A
#
# COMPACT_ATOMS: atom_id res chain seq x y z
N MET A 1 -10.22 2.87 15.59
CA MET A 1 -9.56 3.18 14.30
C MET A 1 -8.07 3.39 14.57
N GLY A 2 -7.24 2.35 14.45
CA GLY A 2 -5.81 2.42 14.73
C GLY A 2 -5.06 3.09 13.58
N LYS A 3 -4.29 4.15 13.87
CA LYS A 3 -3.44 4.85 12.90
C LYS A 3 -2.19 4.01 12.62
N VAL A 4 -1.90 3.74 11.35
CA VAL A 4 -0.68 3.03 10.92
C VAL A 4 0.55 3.86 11.30
N VAL A 5 1.42 3.32 12.16
CA VAL A 5 2.44 4.10 12.89
C VAL A 5 3.75 4.30 12.11
N LYS A 6 4.08 3.45 11.12
CA LYS A 6 5.23 3.69 10.23
C LYS A 6 5.24 2.70 9.07
N PHE A 7 5.36 3.20 7.83
CA PHE A 7 5.63 2.35 6.68
C PHE A 7 7.15 2.21 6.51
N VAL A 8 7.72 1.12 7.03
CA VAL A 8 9.10 0.75 6.69
C VAL A 8 9.03 0.03 5.35
N LYS A 9 9.59 0.62 4.28
CA LYS A 9 9.67 -0.03 2.97
C LYS A 9 10.58 -1.26 3.09
N PRO A 10 10.05 -2.50 3.07
CA PRO A 10 10.92 -3.66 3.16
C PRO A 10 11.66 -3.82 1.84
N VAL A 11 12.96 -4.10 1.91
CA VAL A 11 13.74 -4.58 0.77
C VAL A 11 13.28 -6.01 0.52
N ALA A 12 12.19 -6.15 -0.25
CA ALA A 12 11.62 -7.44 -0.59
C ALA A 12 12.65 -8.23 -1.43
N PRO A 13 12.92 -9.53 -1.15
CA PRO A 13 13.77 -10.35 -2.00
C PRO A 13 13.24 -10.31 -3.44
N LYS A 14 14.16 -10.21 -4.40
CA LYS A 14 13.89 -10.08 -5.85
C LYS A 14 12.84 -11.14 -6.26
N GLY A 15 11.60 -10.72 -6.53
CA GLY A 15 10.50 -11.61 -6.91
C GLY A 15 9.33 -11.75 -5.92
N SER A 16 9.39 -11.11 -4.74
CA SER A 16 8.24 -11.09 -3.82
C SER A 16 7.41 -9.81 -3.98
N ASP A 17 6.07 -9.98 -4.11
CA ASP A 17 5.13 -8.87 -4.20
C ASP A 17 5.22 -8.00 -2.93
N PRO A 18 5.59 -6.71 -3.03
CA PRO A 18 5.67 -5.82 -1.87
C PRO A 18 4.36 -5.73 -1.08
N TRP A 19 3.20 -5.98 -1.71
CA TRP A 19 1.91 -6.00 -1.03
C TRP A 19 1.79 -7.15 -0.03
N CYS A 20 2.50 -8.25 -0.26
CA CYS A 20 2.55 -9.43 0.60
C CYS A 20 3.62 -9.35 1.69
N SER A 21 4.40 -8.27 1.73
CA SER A 21 5.48 -8.12 2.71
C SER A 21 4.94 -8.08 4.15
N PRO A 22 5.69 -8.59 5.15
CA PRO A 22 5.23 -8.62 6.52
C PRO A 22 4.84 -7.24 7.08
N ILE A 23 3.82 -7.21 7.94
CA ILE A 23 3.40 -6.05 8.74
C ILE A 23 3.52 -6.46 10.20
N ILE A 24 4.25 -5.68 10.98
CA ILE A 24 4.34 -5.83 12.44
C ILE A 24 3.26 -4.95 13.06
N ARG A 25 2.37 -5.54 13.86
CA ARG A 25 1.31 -4.85 14.60
C ARG A 25 1.85 -4.30 15.93
N GLU A 26 1.04 -3.46 16.59
CA GLU A 26 1.40 -2.83 17.87
C GLU A 26 1.63 -3.83 19.00
N ASP A 27 0.94 -4.97 18.97
CA ASP A 27 1.11 -6.08 19.91
C ASP A 27 2.35 -6.96 19.61
N GLY A 28 3.16 -6.59 18.61
CA GLY A 28 4.32 -7.34 18.15
C GLY A 28 3.98 -8.51 17.22
N SER A 29 2.70 -8.80 16.97
CA SER A 29 2.31 -9.86 16.05
C SER A 29 2.65 -9.51 14.60
N THR A 30 3.01 -10.51 13.80
CA THR A 30 3.39 -10.33 12.39
C THR A 30 2.34 -10.93 11.46
N VAL A 31 1.93 -10.16 10.45
CA VAL A 31 1.03 -10.60 9.37
C VAL A 31 1.78 -10.55 8.05
N SER A 32 1.80 -11.63 7.29
CA SER A 32 2.49 -11.73 5.99
C SER A 32 1.56 -12.30 4.90
N GLY A 33 2.02 -12.28 3.64
CA GLY A 33 1.30 -12.87 2.52
C GLY A 33 -0.01 -12.15 2.18
N GLY A 34 -1.04 -12.91 1.80
CA GLY A 34 -2.35 -12.36 1.40
C GLY A 34 -3.02 -11.53 2.50
N ALA A 35 -2.86 -11.91 3.77
CA ALA A 35 -3.41 -11.15 4.89
C ALA A 35 -2.77 -9.75 4.99
N ALA A 36 -1.48 -9.63 4.69
CA ALA A 36 -0.78 -8.35 4.69
C ALA A 36 -1.24 -7.47 3.51
N ARG A 37 -1.53 -8.07 2.35
CA ARG A 37 -2.13 -7.38 1.20
C ARG A 37 -3.51 -6.82 1.54
N GLU A 38 -4.38 -7.62 2.15
CA GLU A 38 -5.72 -7.19 2.57
C GLU A 38 -5.65 -6.02 3.56
N MET A 39 -4.72 -6.06 4.53
CA MET A 39 -4.54 -4.95 5.46
C MET A 39 -4.10 -3.66 4.75
N ARG A 40 -3.19 -3.75 3.78
CA ARG A 40 -2.75 -2.60 2.97
C ARG A 40 -3.89 -2.03 2.12
N LEU A 41 -4.68 -2.89 1.47
CA LEU A 41 -5.84 -2.47 0.67
C LEU A 41 -6.88 -1.76 1.54
N LYS A 42 -7.20 -2.29 2.72
CA LYS A 42 -8.11 -1.64 3.67
C LYS A 42 -7.58 -0.29 4.15
N ALA A 43 -6.28 -0.17 4.39
CA ALA A 43 -5.66 1.08 4.84
C ALA A 43 -5.77 2.23 3.83
N VAL A 44 -5.88 1.92 2.54
CA VAL A 44 -6.05 2.91 1.46
C VAL A 44 -7.50 3.09 1.00
N GLY A 45 -8.48 2.56 1.74
CA GLY A 45 -9.91 2.67 1.39
C GLY A 45 -10.43 1.59 0.43
N GLY A 46 -9.65 0.55 0.17
CA GLY A 46 -9.99 -0.56 -0.72
C GLY A 46 -9.49 -0.39 -2.15
N VAL A 47 -9.73 -1.41 -2.99
CA VAL A 47 -9.22 -1.46 -4.36
C VAL A 47 -9.78 -0.33 -5.23
N GLN A 48 -11.07 0.01 -5.09
CA GLN A 48 -11.70 1.06 -5.89
C GLN A 48 -11.07 2.44 -5.63
N GLU A 49 -10.84 2.76 -4.35
CA GLU A 49 -10.22 4.03 -3.95
C GLU A 49 -8.76 4.12 -4.40
N LEU A 50 -8.04 2.99 -4.31
CA LEU A 50 -6.68 2.87 -4.84
C LEU A 50 -6.64 3.16 -6.35
N LEU A 51 -7.56 2.57 -7.13
CA LEU A 51 -7.63 2.78 -8.58
C LEU A 51 -7.99 4.23 -8.92
N ARG A 52 -9.00 4.79 -8.24
CA ARG A 52 -9.42 6.19 -8.42
C ARG A 52 -8.25 7.15 -8.17
N THR A 53 -7.59 7.01 -7.02
CA THR A 53 -6.44 7.84 -6.64
C THR A 53 -5.28 7.69 -7.62
N THR A 54 -5.03 6.47 -8.09
CA THR A 54 -3.97 6.20 -9.08
C THR A 54 -4.26 6.90 -10.40
N LEU A 55 -5.49 6.80 -10.90
CA LEU A 55 -5.91 7.46 -12.14
C LEU A 55 -5.84 8.98 -12.02
N GLU A 56 -6.34 9.55 -10.93
CA GLU A 56 -6.27 11.00 -10.67
C GLU A 56 -4.82 11.50 -10.63
N ASN A 57 -3.93 10.76 -9.98
CA ASN A 57 -2.51 11.08 -9.94
C ASN A 57 -1.87 11.02 -11.33
N ALA A 58 -2.18 9.98 -12.11
CA ALA A 58 -1.67 9.82 -13.47
C ALA A 58 -2.14 10.96 -14.40
N THR A 59 -3.43 11.29 -14.37
CA THR A 59 -4.02 12.40 -15.13
C THR A 59 -3.35 13.73 -14.76
N ARG A 60 -3.21 14.02 -13.46
CA ARG A 60 -2.54 15.25 -13.00
C ARG A 60 -1.08 15.34 -13.48
N LEU A 61 -0.35 14.23 -13.50
CA LEU A 61 1.02 14.20 -14.00
C LEU A 61 1.08 14.42 -15.51
N ALA A 62 0.14 13.85 -16.26
CA ALA A 62 0.04 14.05 -17.71
C ALA A 62 -0.29 15.52 -18.03
N SER A 63 -1.29 16.11 -17.37
CA SER A 63 -1.69 17.50 -17.59
C SER A 63 -0.58 18.51 -17.25
N LYS A 64 0.30 18.21 -16.29
CA LYS A 64 1.46 19.04 -15.97
C LYS A 64 2.56 19.01 -17.03
N LYS A 65 2.62 17.96 -17.87
CA LYS A 65 3.63 17.83 -18.94
C LYS A 65 3.18 18.46 -20.26
N THR A 66 1.92 18.86 -20.36
CA THR A 66 1.30 19.46 -21.55
C THR A 66 1.22 20.99 -21.51
N GLY A 67 1.87 21.63 -20.52
CA GLY A 67 2.05 23.09 -20.44
C GLY A 67 3.53 23.43 -20.28
#